data_AF-A0AAD9LK44-F1
#
_entry.id   AF-A0AAD9LK44-F1
#
_cell.length_a   1.000
_cell.length_b   1.000
_cell.length_c   1.000
_cell.angle_alpha   90.00
_cell.angle_beta   90.00
_cell.angle_gamma   90.00
#
_symmetry.space_group_name_H-M   'P 1'
#
loop_
_entity.id
_entity.type
_entity.pdbx_description
1 polymer ?
#
loop_
_entity_poly.entity_id
_entity_poly.type
_entity_poly.pdbx_seq_one_letter_code
_entity_poly.pdbx_strand_id
1 'polypeptide(L)'
;MQKVRPFKSDLGVLKVDADDAQDHRACSRLKNINLTKLHSSYKLYVKTVPRELRLKCLEDSWHPVTPDHCSKASISQWNREISAWRKKVYLWNNVLDTQSNLLSEAVRKGDVEGFLNICTRDVCRVPIDNGYSRLLDPTRTDEVVTPIIYKPRWFKGQITHSGIQILEEKEFLDRAAVVYGNSDDRFKTFYAEYLRSYTDAAPFFDG
;
A
#
# COMPACT_ATOMS: atom_id res chain seq x y z
N MET A 1 14.77 -67.82 2.16
CA MET A 1 13.97 -66.63 2.53
C MET A 1 14.84 -65.70 3.37
N GLN A 2 15.42 -64.66 2.76
CA GLN A 2 16.20 -63.65 3.49
C GLN A 2 15.25 -62.67 4.20
N LYS A 3 15.39 -62.54 5.52
CA LYS A 3 14.67 -61.55 6.31
C LYS A 3 15.24 -60.17 6.02
N VAL A 4 14.49 -59.33 5.32
CA VAL A 4 14.81 -57.92 5.10
C VAL A 4 14.69 -57.18 6.44
N ARG A 5 15.77 -56.55 6.89
CA ARG A 5 15.73 -55.66 8.06
C ARG A 5 15.17 -54.30 7.62
N PRO A 6 14.29 -53.67 8.42
CA PRO A 6 13.81 -52.33 8.11
C PRO A 6 14.94 -51.32 8.17
N PHE A 7 14.95 -50.40 7.21
CA PHE A 7 15.88 -49.28 7.11
C PHE A 7 15.66 -48.34 8.32
N LYS A 8 16.63 -48.30 9.24
CA LYS A 8 16.71 -47.23 10.24
C LYS A 8 17.45 -46.07 9.57
N SER A 9 16.74 -44.97 9.35
CA SER A 9 17.37 -43.72 8.95
C SER A 9 18.09 -43.12 10.15
N ASP A 10 19.39 -43.39 10.27
CA ASP A 10 20.31 -42.73 11.23
C ASP A 10 20.67 -41.30 10.77
N LEU A 11 19.69 -40.56 10.24
CA LEU A 11 19.80 -39.11 10.12
C LEU A 11 19.34 -38.53 11.45
N GLY A 12 20.27 -38.48 12.39
CA GLY A 12 20.14 -37.65 13.58
C GLY A 12 19.82 -36.23 13.11
N VAL A 13 18.56 -35.83 13.27
CA VAL A 13 18.17 -34.42 13.26
C VAL A 13 19.01 -33.80 14.36
N LEU A 14 20.07 -33.07 13.99
CA LEU A 14 20.78 -32.20 14.90
C LEU A 14 19.71 -31.36 15.58
N LYS A 15 19.50 -31.62 16.89
CA LYS A 15 18.70 -30.75 17.73
C LYS A 15 19.43 -29.42 17.69
N VAL A 16 18.96 -28.50 16.85
CA VAL A 16 19.34 -27.09 16.97
C VAL A 16 18.96 -26.72 18.39
N ASP A 17 19.94 -26.31 19.18
CA ASP A 17 19.71 -25.95 20.56
C ASP A 17 18.61 -24.88 20.63
N ALA A 18 17.72 -25.00 21.62
CA ALA A 18 16.53 -24.15 21.69
C ALA A 18 16.89 -22.65 21.74
N ASP A 19 18.07 -22.32 22.28
CA ASP A 19 18.65 -20.98 22.29
C ASP A 19 19.06 -20.51 20.88
N ASP A 20 19.77 -21.32 20.10
CA ASP A 20 20.15 -20.98 18.71
C ASP A 20 18.91 -20.71 17.84
N ALA A 21 17.87 -21.54 17.97
CA ALA A 21 16.62 -21.35 17.24
C ALA A 21 15.86 -20.08 17.69
N GLN A 22 15.96 -19.73 18.98
CA GLN A 22 15.37 -18.50 19.51
C GLN A 22 16.11 -17.26 19.03
N ASP A 23 17.45 -17.30 18.99
CA ASP A 23 18.30 -16.21 18.53
C ASP A 23 18.15 -15.96 17.04
N HIS A 24 18.08 -17.03 16.23
CA HIS A 24 17.77 -16.90 14.80
C HIS A 24 16.40 -16.25 14.55
N ARG A 25 15.38 -16.62 15.34
CA ARG A 25 14.06 -15.97 15.26
C ARG A 25 14.14 -14.49 15.65
N ALA A 26 14.78 -14.16 16.76
CA ALA A 26 14.94 -12.78 17.23
C ALA A 26 15.67 -11.91 16.19
N CYS A 27 16.73 -12.43 15.58
CA CYS A 27 17.47 -11.75 14.51
C CYS A 27 16.61 -11.47 13.28
N SER A 28 15.85 -12.48 12.82
CA SER A 28 14.94 -12.33 11.68
C SER A 28 13.83 -11.29 11.95
N ARG A 29 13.30 -11.27 13.18
CA ARG A 29 12.31 -10.29 13.63
C ARG A 29 12.88 -8.88 13.71
N LEU A 30 14.09 -8.73 14.24
CA LEU A 30 14.79 -7.46 14.28
C LEU A 30 15.04 -6.91 12.87
N LYS A 31 15.43 -7.76 11.92
CA LYS A 31 15.56 -7.38 10.50
C LYS A 31 14.25 -6.84 9.95
N ASN A 32 13.12 -7.50 10.23
CA ASN A 32 11.79 -7.05 9.81
C ASN A 32 11.40 -5.68 10.38
N ILE A 33 11.71 -5.44 11.66
CA ILE A 33 11.51 -4.14 12.30
C ILE A 33 12.36 -3.08 11.61
N ASN A 34 13.65 -3.35 11.43
CA ASN A 34 14.61 -2.39 10.87
C ASN A 34 14.21 -1.96 9.46
N LEU A 35 13.72 -2.89 8.62
CA LEU A 35 13.19 -2.56 7.30
C LEU A 35 12.07 -1.52 7.36
N THR A 36 11.13 -1.66 8.29
CA THR A 36 10.06 -0.66 8.47
C THR A 36 10.58 0.64 9.06
N LYS A 37 11.57 0.61 9.96
CA LYS A 37 12.17 1.81 10.54
C LYS A 37 12.95 2.66 9.52
N LEU A 38 13.43 2.06 8.43
CA LEU A 38 14.09 2.77 7.34
C LEU A 38 13.13 3.60 6.48
N HIS A 39 11.83 3.32 6.54
CA HIS A 39 10.80 3.99 5.75
C HIS A 39 10.64 5.47 6.13
N SER A 40 10.31 6.33 5.15
CA SER A 40 10.12 7.78 5.35
C SER A 40 9.05 8.08 6.40
N SER A 41 7.90 7.40 6.36
CA SER A 41 6.83 7.56 7.35
C SER A 41 7.28 7.30 8.79
N TYR A 42 8.12 6.28 9.02
CA TYR A 42 8.64 6.01 10.36
C TYR A 42 9.62 7.09 10.81
N LYS A 43 10.48 7.58 9.90
CA LYS A 43 11.39 8.70 10.18
C LYS A 43 10.61 9.97 10.53
N LEU A 44 9.53 10.27 9.79
CA LEU A 44 8.65 11.39 10.06
C LEU A 44 7.99 11.24 11.43
N TYR A 45 7.39 10.08 11.72
CA TYR A 45 6.80 9.78 13.03
C TYR A 45 7.75 10.03 14.19
N VAL A 46 8.97 9.48 14.13
CA VAL A 46 9.94 9.63 15.23
C VAL A 46 10.42 11.09 15.37
N LYS A 47 10.51 11.83 14.27
CA LYS A 47 10.83 13.26 14.27
C LYS A 47 9.71 14.10 14.91
N THR A 48 8.46 13.78 14.60
CA THR A 48 7.27 14.52 15.08
C THR A 48 6.90 14.15 16.52
N VAL A 49 6.99 12.87 16.87
CA VAL A 49 6.59 12.34 18.18
C VAL A 49 7.75 11.55 18.81
N PRO A 50 8.65 12.26 19.52
CA PRO A 50 9.68 11.64 20.35
C PRO A 50 9.07 10.64 21.34
N ARG A 51 9.87 9.64 21.74
CA ARG A 51 9.39 8.50 22.55
C ARG A 51 8.76 8.94 23.87
N GLU A 52 9.32 9.98 24.46
CA GLU A 52 8.97 10.56 25.75
C GLU A 52 7.62 11.27 25.71
N LEU A 53 7.21 11.73 24.52
CA LEU A 53 5.99 12.49 24.29
C LEU A 53 4.84 11.59 23.78
N ARG A 54 5.08 10.29 23.59
CA ARG A 54 4.05 9.38 23.08
C ARG A 54 2.91 9.20 24.08
N LEU A 55 1.72 9.63 23.66
CA LEU A 55 0.49 9.47 24.41
C LEU A 55 -0.04 8.03 24.32
N LYS A 56 -0.28 7.40 25.48
CA LYS A 56 -0.79 6.02 25.58
C LYS A 56 -2.18 5.86 24.96
N CYS A 57 -3.04 6.88 25.06
CA CYS A 57 -4.38 6.86 24.46
C CYS A 57 -4.36 6.76 22.92
N LEU A 58 -3.22 7.03 22.27
CA LEU A 58 -3.06 6.96 20.82
C LEU A 58 -2.23 5.75 20.36
N GLU A 59 -1.85 4.85 21.26
CA GLU A 59 -1.05 3.65 20.92
C GLU A 59 -1.74 2.75 19.88
N ASP A 60 -3.08 2.72 19.94
CA ASP A 60 -3.90 1.95 19.01
C ASP A 60 -4.21 2.63 17.69
N SER A 61 -3.83 3.90 17.53
CA SER A 61 -4.07 4.69 16.33
C SER A 61 -2.78 5.26 15.76
N TRP A 62 -2.37 6.43 16.24
CA TRP A 62 -1.34 7.27 15.63
C TRP A 62 0.04 7.14 16.25
N HIS A 63 0.17 6.58 17.47
CA HIS A 63 1.44 6.40 18.16
C HIS A 63 1.84 4.91 18.18
N PRO A 64 2.20 4.32 17.03
CA PRO A 64 2.50 2.90 16.96
C PRO A 64 3.67 2.52 17.86
N VAL A 65 3.48 1.46 18.64
CA VAL A 65 4.53 0.81 19.44
C VAL A 65 5.18 -0.31 18.65
N THR A 66 6.51 -0.32 18.65
CA THR A 66 7.30 -1.33 17.93
C THR A 66 7.11 -2.69 18.61
N PRO A 67 6.74 -3.75 17.87
CA PRO A 67 6.64 -5.10 18.41
C PRO A 67 7.97 -5.58 19.00
N ASP A 68 7.92 -6.38 20.06
CA ASP A 68 9.12 -6.94 20.66
C ASP A 68 9.62 -8.15 19.86
N HIS A 69 10.79 -8.00 19.24
CA HIS A 69 11.49 -9.07 18.52
C HIS A 69 11.83 -10.29 19.38
N CYS A 70 12.03 -10.12 20.69
CA CYS A 70 12.33 -11.19 21.64
C CYS A 70 11.08 -11.90 22.18
N SER A 71 9.88 -11.48 21.76
CA SER A 71 8.62 -12.05 22.24
C SER A 71 8.52 -13.56 21.96
N LYS A 72 7.81 -14.29 22.82
CA LYS A 72 7.50 -15.71 22.61
C LYS A 72 6.33 -15.94 21.63
N ALA A 73 5.95 -14.92 20.86
CA ALA A 73 4.85 -15.00 19.90
C ALA A 73 5.08 -16.11 18.87
N SER A 74 4.01 -16.75 18.40
CA SER A 74 4.09 -17.65 17.25
C SER A 74 4.44 -16.88 15.96
N ILE A 75 4.80 -17.58 14.88
CA ILE A 75 5.06 -16.95 13.58
C ILE A 75 3.83 -16.20 13.08
N SER A 76 2.65 -16.81 13.20
CA SER A 76 1.36 -16.20 12.82
C SER A 76 1.07 -14.93 13.63
N GLN A 77 1.21 -15.02 14.96
CA GLN A 77 0.98 -13.90 15.85
C GLN A 77 1.94 -12.74 15.55
N TRP A 78 3.24 -13.04 15.38
CA TRP A 78 4.24 -12.07 14.98
C TRP A 78 3.90 -11.39 13.65
N ASN A 79 3.50 -12.17 12.65
CA ASN A 79 3.13 -11.62 11.33
C ASN A 79 1.90 -10.70 11.43
N ARG A 80 0.94 -11.01 12.30
CA ARG A 80 -0.21 -10.14 12.57
C ARG A 80 0.21 -8.84 13.26
N GLU A 81 1.04 -8.93 14.29
CA GLU A 81 1.54 -7.80 15.06
C GLU A 81 2.38 -6.85 14.20
N ILE A 82 3.35 -7.37 13.43
CA ILE A 82 4.19 -6.55 12.55
C ILE A 82 3.35 -5.90 11.43
N SER A 83 2.34 -6.60 10.90
CA SER A 83 1.46 -6.05 9.87
C SER A 83 0.57 -4.94 10.43
N ALA A 84 0.00 -5.11 11.62
CA ALA A 84 -0.78 -4.08 12.30
C ALA A 84 0.08 -2.84 12.62
N TRP A 85 1.30 -3.06 13.12
CA TRP A 85 2.26 -1.99 13.36
C TRP A 85 2.62 -1.23 12.08
N ARG A 86 2.91 -1.94 10.98
CA ARG A 86 3.19 -1.32 9.66
C ARG A 86 2.04 -0.46 9.16
N LYS A 87 0.80 -0.94 9.25
CA LYS A 87 -0.39 -0.15 8.86
C LYS A 87 -0.46 1.18 9.59
N LYS A 88 -0.23 1.18 10.90
CA LYS A 88 -0.19 2.40 11.72
C LYS A 88 0.97 3.31 11.34
N VAL A 89 2.17 2.75 11.11
CA VAL A 89 3.34 3.50 10.63
C VAL A 89 3.07 4.18 9.29
N TYR A 90 2.36 3.52 8.37
CA TYR A 90 2.04 4.10 7.06
C TYR A 90 0.98 5.21 7.08
N LEU A 91 0.22 5.38 8.16
CA LEU A 91 -0.66 6.55 8.32
C LEU A 91 0.13 7.87 8.22
N TRP A 92 1.38 7.84 8.67
CA TRP A 92 2.30 8.98 8.64
C TRP A 92 2.80 9.34 7.23
N ASN A 93 2.53 8.54 6.19
CA ASN A 93 2.82 8.95 4.81
C ASN A 93 1.95 10.14 4.36
N ASN A 94 0.77 10.29 4.95
CA ASN A 94 -0.20 11.33 4.57
C ASN A 94 0.02 12.64 5.32
N VAL A 95 0.97 12.67 6.27
CA VAL A 95 1.31 13.84 7.06
C VAL A 95 2.33 14.67 6.30
N LEU A 96 1.98 15.92 5.99
CA LEU A 96 2.89 16.86 5.36
C LEU A 96 3.92 17.39 6.37
N ASP A 97 5.10 17.76 5.90
CA ASP A 97 6.14 18.36 6.74
C ASP A 97 5.65 19.64 7.46
N THR A 98 4.74 20.40 6.84
CA THR A 98 4.11 21.58 7.45
C THR A 98 3.21 21.23 8.63
N GLN A 99 2.57 20.06 8.61
CA GLN A 99 1.73 19.56 9.72
C GLN A 99 2.57 18.98 10.85
N SER A 100 3.78 18.50 10.56
CA SER A 100 4.69 17.89 11.55
C SER A 100 4.96 18.80 12.75
N ASN A 101 5.17 20.09 12.53
CA ASN A 101 5.40 21.04 13.62
C ASN A 101 4.16 21.23 14.50
N LEU A 102 2.97 21.33 13.87
CA LEU A 102 1.69 21.48 14.57
C LEU A 102 1.37 20.23 15.41
N LEU A 103 1.61 19.04 14.85
CA LEU A 103 1.43 17.77 15.55
C LEU A 103 2.39 17.68 16.75
N SER A 104 3.65 18.04 16.57
CA SER A 104 4.65 18.05 17.65
C SER A 104 4.22 18.95 18.82
N GLU A 105 3.64 20.12 18.49
CA GLU A 105 3.15 21.07 19.50
C GLU A 105 1.90 20.57 20.22
N ALA A 106 0.93 19.99 19.48
CA ALA A 106 -0.28 19.40 20.06
C ALA A 106 0.07 18.27 21.04
N VAL A 107 1.01 17.38 20.67
CA VAL A 107 1.48 16.32 21.57
C VAL A 107 2.16 16.91 22.82
N ARG A 108 3.01 17.94 22.68
CA ARG A 108 3.67 18.59 23.82
C ARG A 108 2.68 19.22 24.79
N LYS A 109 1.57 19.76 24.28
CA LYS A 109 0.47 20.34 25.07
C LYS A 109 -0.46 19.27 25.65
N GLY A 110 -0.33 18.01 25.24
CA GLY A 110 -1.26 16.93 25.61
C GLY A 110 -2.64 17.08 24.97
N ASP A 111 -2.78 17.90 23.92
CA ASP A 111 -4.04 18.16 23.22
C ASP A 111 -4.32 17.03 22.22
N VAL A 112 -4.99 15.98 22.71
CA VAL A 112 -5.35 14.80 21.91
C VAL A 112 -6.34 15.15 20.80
N GLU A 113 -7.30 16.04 21.07
CA GLU A 113 -8.36 16.39 20.13
C GLU A 113 -7.81 17.26 19.00
N GLY A 114 -6.98 18.26 19.33
CA GLY A 114 -6.26 19.06 18.34
C GLY A 114 -5.33 18.21 17.47
N PHE A 115 -4.62 17.25 18.08
CA PHE A 115 -3.80 16.29 17.35
C PHE A 115 -4.63 15.46 16.35
N LEU A 116 -5.73 14.86 16.81
CA LEU A 116 -6.60 14.06 15.96
C LEU A 116 -7.19 14.91 14.84
N ASN A 117 -7.64 16.13 15.12
CA ASN A 117 -8.18 17.03 14.10
C ASN A 117 -7.15 17.38 13.02
N ILE A 118 -5.86 17.53 13.35
CA ILE A 118 -4.81 17.73 12.33
C ILE A 118 -4.62 16.46 11.49
N CYS A 119 -4.68 15.29 12.12
CA CYS A 119 -4.54 13.99 11.50
C CYS A 119 -5.75 13.55 10.65
N THR A 120 -6.96 13.98 11.02
CA THR A 120 -8.23 13.61 10.36
C THR A 120 -8.83 14.71 9.50
N ARG A 121 -8.35 15.96 9.61
CA ARG A 121 -8.65 16.99 8.61
C ARG A 121 -8.24 16.40 7.28
N ASP A 122 -9.25 16.11 6.46
CA ASP A 122 -9.08 15.61 5.11
C ASP A 122 -7.88 16.32 4.50
N VAL A 123 -6.82 15.56 4.24
CA VAL A 123 -5.85 15.95 3.23
C VAL A 123 -6.71 16.29 2.04
N CYS A 124 -6.75 17.58 1.68
CA CYS A 124 -7.54 18.11 0.60
C CYS A 124 -7.64 17.04 -0.50
N ARG A 125 -8.83 16.44 -0.66
CA ARG A 125 -9.23 15.93 -1.97
C ARG A 125 -9.16 17.15 -2.84
N VAL A 126 -8.04 17.32 -3.51
CA VAL A 126 -7.83 18.43 -4.42
C VAL A 126 -9.05 18.41 -5.35
N PRO A 127 -9.74 19.55 -5.56
CA PRO A 127 -10.87 19.61 -6.50
C PRO A 127 -10.47 18.93 -7.81
N ILE A 128 -11.44 18.32 -8.50
CA ILE A 128 -11.27 17.73 -9.84
C ILE A 128 -10.94 18.88 -10.81
N ASP A 129 -9.72 19.36 -10.69
CA ASP A 129 -9.00 20.22 -11.59
C ASP A 129 -8.48 19.24 -12.64
N ASN A 130 -9.24 19.18 -13.74
CA ASN A 130 -8.91 18.52 -15.01
C ASN A 130 -7.52 17.86 -15.04
N GLY A 131 -7.41 16.61 -14.56
CA GLY A 131 -6.12 15.92 -14.41
C GLY A 131 -5.21 15.94 -15.65
N TYR A 132 -5.78 16.14 -16.84
CA TYR A 132 -5.05 16.41 -18.08
C TYR A 132 -4.11 17.61 -18.02
N SER A 133 -4.51 18.74 -17.44
CA SER A 133 -3.65 19.94 -17.33
C SER A 133 -2.44 19.69 -16.43
N ARG A 134 -2.55 18.75 -15.48
CA ARG A 134 -1.48 18.35 -14.56
C ARG A 134 -0.50 17.38 -15.21
N LEU A 135 -0.98 16.51 -16.10
CA LEU A 135 -0.15 15.58 -16.88
C LEU A 135 0.67 16.27 -17.98
N LEU A 136 0.19 17.42 -18.47
CA LEU A 136 0.82 18.17 -19.56
C LEU A 136 1.71 19.32 -19.07
N ASP A 137 1.81 19.54 -17.76
CA ASP A 137 2.67 20.57 -17.19
C ASP A 137 4.13 20.07 -17.14
N PRO A 138 5.03 20.59 -18.01
CA PRO A 138 6.41 20.13 -18.10
C PRO A 138 7.24 20.47 -16.85
N THR A 139 6.71 21.28 -15.94
CA THR A 139 7.38 21.66 -14.69
C THR A 139 7.06 20.74 -13.52
N ARG A 140 6.08 19.83 -13.66
CA ARG A 140 5.68 18.88 -12.61
C ARG A 140 6.18 17.48 -12.92
N THR A 141 7.20 17.04 -12.20
CA THR A 141 7.82 15.70 -12.32
C THR A 141 7.40 14.72 -11.21
N ASP A 142 6.48 15.13 -10.34
CA ASP A 142 6.30 14.51 -9.01
C ASP A 142 5.15 13.51 -8.94
N GLU A 143 4.33 13.40 -9.99
CA GLU A 143 3.25 12.42 -10.07
C GLU A 143 3.74 11.15 -10.78
N VAL A 144 3.83 10.05 -10.03
CA VAL A 144 4.19 8.73 -10.59
C VAL A 144 2.97 8.16 -11.31
N VAL A 145 2.77 8.59 -12.54
CA VAL A 145 1.73 8.06 -13.42
C VAL A 145 2.18 6.68 -13.86
N THR A 146 1.46 5.64 -13.44
CA THR A 146 1.68 4.29 -13.96
C THR A 146 0.92 4.17 -15.27
N PRO A 147 1.60 4.10 -16.42
CA PRO A 147 0.91 3.92 -17.69
C PRO A 147 0.10 2.62 -17.65
N ILE A 148 -1.16 2.72 -18.07
CA ILE A 148 -2.04 1.57 -18.24
C ILE A 148 -2.04 1.23 -19.73
N ILE A 149 -1.63 0.02 -20.07
CA ILE A 149 -1.74 -0.51 -21.43
C ILE A 149 -2.98 -1.37 -21.52
N TYR A 150 -3.85 -1.02 -22.45
CA TYR A 150 -4.96 -1.87 -22.87
C TYR A 150 -4.44 -3.06 -23.67
N LYS A 151 -4.78 -4.26 -23.24
CA LYS A 151 -4.44 -5.50 -23.96
C LYS A 151 -5.68 -6.06 -24.66
N PRO A 152 -5.75 -5.97 -25.99
CA PRO A 152 -6.87 -6.52 -26.75
C PRO A 152 -6.82 -8.05 -26.82
N ARG A 153 -7.98 -8.69 -26.94
CA ARG A 153 -8.15 -10.16 -26.96
C ARG A 153 -7.48 -10.84 -28.14
N TRP A 154 -7.30 -10.13 -29.25
CA TRP A 154 -6.57 -10.66 -30.41
C TRP A 154 -5.06 -10.77 -30.16
N PHE A 155 -4.53 -10.05 -29.15
CA PHE A 155 -3.12 -10.11 -28.79
C PHE A 155 -2.84 -11.29 -27.85
N LYS A 156 -2.15 -12.31 -28.37
CA LYS A 156 -1.82 -13.55 -27.64
C LYS A 156 -0.49 -13.52 -26.89
N GLY A 157 0.24 -12.40 -26.95
CA GLY A 157 1.53 -12.25 -26.28
C GLY A 157 1.40 -11.93 -24.79
N GLN A 158 2.50 -12.08 -24.05
CA GLN A 158 2.60 -11.65 -22.66
C GLN A 158 3.38 -10.33 -22.61
N ILE A 159 2.73 -9.26 -22.15
CA ILE A 159 3.40 -8.00 -21.85
C ILE A 159 3.79 -8.09 -20.37
N THR A 160 5.08 -7.99 -20.06
CA THR A 160 5.57 -7.88 -18.69
C THR A 160 6.58 -6.75 -18.66
N HIS A 161 6.16 -5.59 -18.19
CA HIS A 161 7.06 -4.47 -17.97
C HIS A 161 6.85 -3.94 -16.55
N SER A 162 7.92 -3.84 -15.78
CA SER A 162 7.89 -3.25 -14.44
C SER A 162 7.46 -1.79 -14.57
N GLY A 163 6.36 -1.43 -13.90
CA GLY A 163 5.82 -0.06 -13.92
C GLY A 163 4.77 0.21 -15.00
N ILE A 164 4.27 -0.82 -15.71
CA ILE A 164 3.10 -0.69 -16.59
C ILE A 164 2.00 -1.62 -16.08
N GLN A 165 0.81 -1.07 -15.88
CA GLN A 165 -0.36 -1.88 -15.56
C GLN A 165 -1.03 -2.34 -16.85
N ILE A 166 -1.42 -3.62 -16.92
CA ILE A 166 -2.13 -4.15 -18.07
C ILE A 166 -3.60 -4.27 -17.72
N LEU A 167 -4.44 -3.68 -18.55
CA LEU A 167 -5.88 -3.78 -18.45
C LEU A 167 -6.38 -4.70 -19.56
N GLU A 168 -6.92 -5.85 -19.17
CA GLU A 168 -7.50 -6.80 -20.12
C GLU A 168 -8.79 -6.24 -20.70
N GLU A 169 -9.11 -6.60 -21.95
CA GLU A 169 -10.24 -6.03 -22.70
C GLU A 169 -11.58 -6.09 -21.97
N LYS A 170 -11.87 -7.21 -21.30
CA LYS A 170 -13.11 -7.35 -20.52
C LYS A 170 -13.19 -6.31 -19.40
N GLU A 171 -12.12 -6.14 -18.65
CA GLU A 171 -12.07 -5.20 -17.52
C GLU A 171 -12.13 -3.74 -18.01
N PHE A 172 -11.55 -3.46 -19.18
CA PHE A 172 -11.69 -2.17 -19.83
C PHE A 172 -13.13 -1.88 -20.23
N LEU A 173 -13.81 -2.82 -20.89
CA LEU A 173 -15.20 -2.64 -21.34
C LEU A 173 -16.16 -2.46 -20.16
N ASP A 174 -15.98 -3.23 -19.08
CA ASP A 174 -16.79 -3.11 -17.86
C ASP A 174 -16.64 -1.70 -17.25
N ARG A 175 -15.41 -1.16 -17.19
CA ARG A 175 -15.15 0.19 -16.69
C ARG A 175 -15.69 1.26 -17.63
N ALA A 176 -15.51 1.08 -18.95
CA ALA A 176 -15.98 2.02 -19.95
C ALA A 176 -17.51 2.13 -19.93
N ALA A 177 -18.23 1.02 -19.73
CA ALA A 177 -19.69 1.01 -19.61
C ALA A 177 -20.17 1.77 -18.37
N VAL A 178 -19.51 1.60 -17.23
CA VAL A 178 -19.81 2.35 -15.99
C VAL A 178 -19.59 3.85 -16.18
N VAL A 179 -18.49 4.22 -16.84
CA VAL A 179 -18.20 5.63 -17.13
C VAL A 179 -19.24 6.19 -18.10
N TYR A 180 -19.53 5.49 -19.19
CA TYR A 180 -20.51 5.91 -20.19
C TYR A 180 -21.92 6.08 -19.59
N GLY A 181 -22.35 5.14 -18.75
CA GLY A 181 -23.65 5.19 -18.07
C GLY A 181 -23.80 6.38 -17.12
N ASN A 182 -22.71 6.78 -16.46
CA ASN A 182 -22.68 7.92 -15.53
C ASN A 182 -22.25 9.24 -16.18
N SER A 183 -22.00 9.24 -17.49
CA SER A 183 -21.55 10.44 -18.23
C SER A 183 -22.70 11.32 -18.68
N ASP A 184 -22.40 12.60 -18.91
CA ASP A 184 -23.36 13.56 -19.47
C ASP A 184 -23.67 13.26 -20.95
N ASP A 185 -24.80 13.77 -21.44
CA ASP A 185 -25.25 13.53 -22.81
C ASP A 185 -24.30 14.14 -23.85
N ARG A 186 -23.55 15.18 -23.46
CA ARG A 186 -22.54 15.81 -24.30
C ARG A 186 -21.37 14.87 -24.57
N PHE A 187 -20.87 14.19 -23.52
CA PHE A 187 -19.83 13.19 -23.64
C PHE A 187 -20.31 11.97 -24.42
N LYS A 188 -21.54 11.50 -24.19
CA LYS A 188 -22.12 10.37 -24.96
C LYS A 188 -22.19 10.66 -26.45
N THR A 189 -22.58 11.89 -26.83
CA THR A 189 -22.64 12.34 -28.22
C THR A 189 -21.24 12.39 -28.84
N PHE A 190 -20.28 13.02 -28.16
CA PHE A 190 -18.88 13.05 -28.59
C PHE A 190 -18.28 11.65 -28.74
N TYR A 191 -18.53 10.75 -27.78
CA TYR A 191 -18.04 9.37 -27.81
C TYR A 191 -18.62 8.58 -28.99
N ALA A 192 -19.91 8.78 -29.30
CA ALA A 192 -20.55 8.16 -30.46
C ALA A 192 -19.97 8.67 -31.79
N GLU A 193 -19.73 9.98 -31.92
CA GLU A 193 -19.06 10.57 -33.08
C GLU A 193 -17.61 10.07 -33.23
N TYR A 194 -16.88 9.98 -32.10
CA TYR A 194 -15.53 9.44 -32.06
C TYR A 194 -15.50 7.99 -32.56
N LEU A 195 -16.37 7.10 -32.05
CA LEU A 195 -16.45 5.71 -32.52
C LEU A 195 -16.78 5.64 -34.02
N ARG A 196 -17.72 6.46 -34.51
CA ARG A 196 -18.06 6.51 -35.95
C ARG A 196 -16.89 6.94 -36.85
N SER A 197 -15.90 7.65 -36.31
CA SER A 197 -14.72 8.05 -37.10
C SER A 197 -13.62 6.99 -37.16
N TYR A 198 -13.63 5.99 -36.25
CA TYR A 198 -12.64 4.90 -36.20
C TYR A 198 -13.18 3.56 -36.70
N THR A 199 -14.49 3.37 -36.68
CA THR A 199 -15.15 2.19 -37.23
C THR A 199 -16.23 2.63 -38.20
N ASP A 200 -16.23 2.12 -39.43
CA ASP A 200 -17.33 2.28 -40.41
C ASP A 200 -18.66 1.64 -39.92
N ALA A 201 -18.72 1.15 -38.69
CA ALA A 201 -19.88 0.54 -38.06
C ALA A 201 -20.41 1.42 -36.92
N ALA A 202 -21.74 1.52 -36.85
CA ALA A 202 -22.44 2.21 -35.77
C ALA A 202 -22.19 1.52 -34.41
N PRO A 203 -22.16 2.28 -33.29
CA PRO A 203 -21.96 1.71 -31.97
C PRO A 203 -23.08 0.73 -31.61
N PHE A 204 -22.71 -0.51 -31.26
CA PHE A 204 -23.61 -1.53 -30.73
C PHE A 204 -23.78 -1.31 -29.22
N PHE A 205 -24.94 -0.78 -28.83
CA PHE A 205 -25.48 -0.92 -27.48
C PHE A 205 -26.99 -1.08 -27.60
N ASP A 206 -27.48 -2.33 -27.50
CA ASP A 206 -28.89 -2.60 -27.22
C ASP A 206 -29.14 -2.43 -25.71
N GLY A 207 -30.30 -1.85 -25.39
CA GLY A 207 -30.68 -1.38 -24.05
C GLY A 207 -31.03 -2.44 -23.02
#